data_AF-A0A833TKL6-F1
#
_entry.id   AF-A0A833TKL6-F1
#
_cell.length_a   1.000
_cell.length_b   1.000
_cell.length_c   1.000
_cell.angle_alpha   90.00
_cell.angle_beta   90.00
_cell.angle_gamma   90.00
#
_symmetry.space_group_name_H-M   'P 1'
#
loop_
_entity.id
_entity.type
_entity.pdbx_description
1 polymer ?
#
loop_
_entity_poly.entity_id
_entity_poly.type
_entity_poly.pdbx_seq_one_letter_code
_entity_poly.pdbx_strand_id
1 'polypeptide(L)'
;MIWGALKNRIAMGPASSVADLGSYIAAGLEAITSKEWLGAYKKMRKQEKAYMNLVLPPQTTPAPSVQELQDLSTADATDTQNAVSIETLEGYHIYL
;
A
#
# COMPACT_ATOMS: atom_id res chain seq x y z
N MET A 1 -11.79 -1.19 -11.30
CA MET A 1 -12.73 -1.50 -12.41
C MET A 1 -13.75 -0.38 -12.61
N ILE A 2 -14.59 -0.07 -11.61
CA ILE A 2 -15.54 1.04 -11.68
C ILE A 2 -14.87 2.39 -11.96
N TRP A 3 -13.78 2.71 -11.24
CA TRP A 3 -13.00 3.92 -11.50
C TRP A 3 -12.49 4.03 -12.95
N GLY A 4 -12.13 2.90 -13.59
CA GLY A 4 -11.71 2.91 -15.00
C GLY A 4 -12.85 3.31 -15.93
N ALA A 5 -14.05 2.76 -15.70
CA ALA A 5 -15.24 3.13 -16.47
C ALA A 5 -15.62 4.61 -16.26
N LEU A 6 -15.51 5.10 -15.02
CA LEU A 6 -15.82 6.49 -14.68
C LEU A 6 -14.86 7.47 -15.37
N LYS A 7 -13.56 7.20 -15.34
CA LYS A 7 -12.56 8.00 -16.06
C LYS A 7 -12.81 8.02 -17.58
N ASN A 8 -13.20 6.89 -18.17
CA ASN A 8 -13.52 6.85 -19.59
C ASN A 8 -14.73 7.74 -19.94
N ARG A 9 -15.74 7.79 -19.07
CA ARG A 9 -16.89 8.70 -19.23
C ARG A 9 -16.48 10.17 -19.12
N ILE A 10 -15.68 10.51 -18.12
CA ILE A 10 -15.15 11.87 -17.95
C ILE A 10 -14.24 12.26 -19.11
N ALA A 11 -13.46 11.33 -19.67
CA ALA A 11 -12.59 11.61 -20.81
C ALA A 11 -13.35 11.94 -22.10
N MET A 12 -14.58 11.44 -22.28
CA MET A 12 -15.43 11.79 -23.43
C MET A 12 -16.01 13.20 -23.35
N GLY A 13 -16.14 13.75 -22.14
CA GLY A 13 -16.61 15.11 -21.87
C GLY A 13 -15.84 15.66 -20.68
N PRO A 14 -14.60 16.15 -20.87
CA PRO A 14 -13.73 16.51 -19.77
C PRO A 14 -14.31 17.67 -18.95
N ALA A 15 -14.17 17.58 -17.64
CA ALA A 15 -14.58 18.62 -16.71
C ALA A 15 -13.70 19.87 -16.88
N SER A 16 -14.33 21.05 -16.95
CA SER A 16 -13.66 22.36 -17.01
C SER A 16 -13.25 22.89 -15.63
N SER A 17 -13.81 22.34 -14.56
CA SER A 17 -13.55 22.76 -13.19
C SER A 17 -13.62 21.59 -12.20
N VAL A 18 -13.13 21.82 -10.98
CA VAL A 18 -13.25 20.84 -9.89
C VAL A 18 -14.73 20.59 -9.51
N ALA A 19 -15.58 21.61 -9.61
CA ALA A 19 -17.02 21.47 -9.34
C ALA A 19 -17.70 20.58 -10.40
N ASP A 20 -17.35 20.76 -11.68
CA ASP A 20 -17.85 19.92 -12.77
C ASP A 20 -17.37 18.48 -12.62
N LEU A 21 -16.09 18.31 -12.23
CA LEU A 21 -15.52 16.99 -11.99
C LEU A 21 -16.26 16.26 -10.87
N GLY A 22 -16.55 16.93 -9.75
CA GLY A 22 -17.34 16.37 -8.66
C GLY A 22 -18.74 15.97 -9.12
N SER A 23 -19.39 16.81 -9.92
CA SER A 23 -20.72 16.54 -10.48
C SER A 23 -20.72 15.34 -11.43
N TYR A 24 -19.71 15.22 -12.30
CA TYR A 24 -19.57 14.09 -13.24
C TYR A 24 -19.24 12.78 -12.52
N ILE A 25 -18.47 12.84 -11.44
CA ILE A 25 -18.21 11.68 -10.58
C ILE A 25 -19.52 11.22 -9.93
N ALA A 26 -20.28 12.13 -9.32
CA ALA A 26 -21.55 11.81 -8.67
C ALA A 26 -22.56 11.19 -9.64
N ALA A 27 -22.84 11.87 -10.76
CA ALA A 27 -23.73 11.36 -11.80
C ALA A 27 -23.25 10.02 -12.39
N GLY A 28 -21.93 9.90 -12.59
CA GLY A 28 -21.33 8.70 -13.12
C GLY A 28 -21.40 7.51 -12.17
N LEU A 29 -21.41 7.73 -10.84
CA LEU A 29 -21.60 6.70 -9.82
C LEU A 29 -23.07 6.29 -9.68
N GLU A 30 -24.00 7.25 -9.71
CA GLU A 30 -25.45 6.97 -9.69
C GLU A 30 -25.89 6.12 -10.88
N ALA A 31 -25.27 6.33 -12.05
CA ALA A 31 -25.54 5.56 -13.25
C ALA A 31 -25.02 4.11 -13.22
N ILE A 32 -24.33 3.68 -12.15
CA ILE A 32 -23.78 2.32 -12.05
C ILE A 32 -24.78 1.41 -11.36
N THR A 33 -25.17 0.36 -12.06
CA THR A 33 -26.11 -0.63 -11.56
C THR A 33 -25.48 -1.55 -10.51
N SER A 34 -26.30 -2.11 -9.63
CA SER A 34 -25.85 -3.12 -8.64
C SER A 34 -25.17 -4.33 -9.31
N LYS A 35 -25.61 -4.70 -10.52
CA LYS A 35 -25.00 -5.79 -11.31
C LYS A 35 -23.56 -5.46 -11.71
N GLU A 36 -23.28 -4.22 -12.10
CA GLU A 36 -21.93 -3.77 -12.44
C GLU A 36 -21.02 -3.73 -11.22
N TRP A 37 -21.53 -3.25 -10.08
CA TRP A 37 -20.81 -3.32 -8.80
C TRP A 37 -20.44 -4.75 -8.41
N LEU A 38 -21.41 -5.66 -8.49
CA LEU A 38 -21.17 -7.08 -8.19
C LEU A 38 -20.16 -7.70 -9.17
N GLY A 39 -20.25 -7.36 -10.46
CA GLY A 39 -19.30 -7.79 -11.47
C GLY A 39 -17.88 -7.29 -11.20
N ALA A 40 -17.73 -6.02 -10.81
CA ALA A 40 -16.45 -5.43 -10.43
C ALA A 40 -15.85 -6.12 -9.20
N TYR A 41 -16.67 -6.38 -8.17
CA TYR A 41 -16.25 -7.11 -6.98
C TYR A 41 -15.74 -8.51 -7.30
N LYS A 42 -16.49 -9.29 -8.09
CA LYS A 42 -16.07 -10.64 -8.51
C LYS A 42 -14.74 -10.61 -9.27
N LYS A 43 -14.53 -9.62 -10.14
CA LYS A 43 -13.26 -9.45 -10.87
C LYS A 43 -12.10 -9.14 -9.92
N MET A 44 -12.31 -8.27 -8.93
CA MET A 44 -11.31 -7.95 -7.92
C MET A 44 -10.94 -9.20 -7.09
N ARG A 45 -11.92 -9.97 -6.61
CA ARG A 45 -11.66 -11.23 -5.88
C ARG A 45 -10.89 -12.26 -6.71
N LYS A 46 -11.15 -12.33 -8.02
CA LYS A 46 -10.39 -13.18 -8.94
C LYS A 46 -8.92 -12.75 -9.02
N GLN A 47 -8.66 -11.44 -9.13
CA GLN A 47 -7.30 -10.89 -9.17
C GLN A 47 -6.57 -11.08 -7.85
N GLU A 48 -7.24 -10.84 -6.72
CA GLU A 48 -6.70 -11.07 -5.39
C GLU A 48 -6.28 -12.53 -5.20
N LYS A 49 -7.14 -13.48 -5.57
CA LYS A 49 -6.81 -14.92 -5.51
C LYS A 49 -5.60 -15.25 -6.40
N ALA A 50 -5.55 -14.69 -7.61
CA ALA A 50 -4.40 -14.90 -8.49
C ALA A 50 -3.11 -14.32 -7.90
N TYR A 51 -3.17 -13.15 -7.29
CA TYR A 51 -2.04 -12.53 -6.60
C TYR A 51 -1.57 -13.37 -5.42
N MET A 52 -2.48 -13.87 -4.57
CA MET A 52 -2.11 -14.73 -3.44
C MET A 52 -1.47 -16.06 -3.86
N ASN A 53 -1.78 -16.56 -5.06
CA ASN A 53 -1.12 -17.75 -5.61
C ASN A 53 0.27 -17.44 -6.20
N LEU A 54 0.59 -16.16 -6.45
CA LEU A 54 1.87 -15.70 -7.00
C LEU A 54 2.83 -15.20 -5.92
N VAL A 55 2.30 -14.74 -4.79
CA VAL A 55 3.11 -14.36 -3.63
C VAL A 55 3.69 -15.64 -3.04
N LEU A 56 5.00 -15.84 -3.17
CA LEU A 56 5.71 -16.85 -2.39
C LEU A 56 5.35 -16.64 -0.90
N PRO A 57 5.16 -17.71 -0.11
CA PRO A 57 5.03 -17.57 1.33
C PRO A 57 6.18 -16.68 1.83
N PRO A 58 5.92 -15.78 2.80
CA PRO A 58 6.98 -14.95 3.36
C PRO A 58 8.14 -15.88 3.71
N GLN A 59 9.33 -15.57 3.18
CA GLN A 59 10.53 -16.32 3.51
C GLN A 59 10.61 -16.33 5.03
N THR A 60 10.32 -17.47 5.64
CA THR A 60 10.45 -17.62 7.08
C THR A 60 11.92 -17.43 7.37
N THR A 61 12.28 -16.32 8.00
CA THR A 61 13.58 -16.21 8.63
C THR A 61 13.69 -17.41 9.56
N PRO A 62 14.73 -18.24 9.43
CA PRO A 62 14.97 -19.33 10.37
C PRO A 62 14.94 -18.75 11.78
N ALA A 63 14.37 -19.48 12.73
CA ALA A 63 14.51 -19.11 14.12
C ALA A 63 16.01 -18.99 14.43
N PRO A 64 16.45 -17.93 15.16
CA PRO A 64 17.84 -17.80 15.54
C PRO A 64 18.27 -19.05 16.30
N SER A 65 19.47 -19.53 16.00
CA SER A 65 20.10 -20.64 16.68
C SER A 65 20.34 -20.31 18.14
N VAL A 66 20.49 -21.34 18.97
CA VAL A 66 20.81 -21.19 20.40
C VAL A 66 22.15 -20.46 20.57
N GLN A 67 23.11 -20.66 19.67
CA GLN A 67 24.38 -19.93 19.66
C GLN A 67 24.18 -18.43 19.41
N GLU A 68 23.39 -18.04 18.41
CA GLU A 68 23.12 -16.62 18.13
C GLU A 68 22.43 -15.92 19.31
N LEU A 69 21.58 -16.64 20.06
CA LEU A 69 20.96 -16.13 21.29
C LEU A 69 21.97 -16.00 22.44
N GLN A 70 22.95 -16.91 22.52
CA GLN A 70 24.02 -16.85 23.52
C GLN A 70 24.99 -15.69 23.24
N ASP A 71 25.35 -15.46 21.98
CA ASP A 71 26.25 -14.38 21.58
C ASP A 71 25.68 -13.00 21.93
N LEU A 72 24.36 -12.81 21.76
CA LEU A 72 23.64 -11.60 22.18
C LEU A 72 23.61 -11.42 23.71
N SER A 73 23.59 -12.51 24.48
CA SER A 73 23.59 -12.46 25.95
C SER A 73 24.94 -12.04 26.53
N THR A 74 26.04 -12.22 25.80
CA THR A 74 27.40 -11.86 26.22
C THR A 74 27.80 -10.43 25.87
N ALA A 75 27.07 -9.76 24.98
CA ALA A 75 27.41 -8.41 24.51
C ALA A 75 27.11 -7.29 25.53
N ASP A 76 26.26 -7.54 26.54
CA ASP A 76 25.84 -6.53 27.53
C ASP A 76 26.80 -6.37 28.73
N ALA A 77 27.95 -7.04 28.74
CA ALA A 77 28.86 -7.05 29.89
C ALA A 77 30.22 -6.36 29.64
N THR A 78 30.33 -5.39 28.74
CA THR A 78 31.49 -4.47 28.66
C THR A 78 31.16 -3.29 27.73
N ASP A 79 30.68 -2.16 28.23
CA ASP A 79 31.54 -1.01 28.55
C ASP A 79 30.74 0.24 28.96
N THR A 80 31.35 0.99 29.86
CA THR A 80 30.84 2.19 30.52
C THR A 80 31.19 3.42 29.68
N GLN A 81 30.24 4.37 29.57
CA GLN A 81 30.44 5.80 29.27
C GLN A 81 31.29 6.18 28.05
N ASN A 82 30.62 6.64 26.99
CA ASN A 82 31.07 7.81 26.22
C ASN A 82 29.85 8.60 25.75
N ALA A 83 29.68 9.79 26.34
CA ALA A 83 28.75 10.79 25.85
C ALA A 83 29.24 11.30 24.49
N VAL A 84 28.45 11.13 23.43
CA VAL A 84 28.63 11.86 22.16
C VAL A 84 27.26 12.31 21.67
N SER A 85 27.19 13.61 21.40
CA SER A 85 26.07 14.44 21.00
C SER A 85 25.19 13.84 19.89
N ILE A 86 23.87 13.98 20.04
CA ILE A 86 22.93 13.83 18.91
C ILE A 86 23.12 15.06 18.02
N GLU A 87 23.97 14.93 17.00
CA GLU A 87 23.96 15.81 15.84
C GLU A 87 22.93 15.32 14.82
N THR A 88 22.15 16.29 14.36
CA THR A 88 21.09 16.26 13.36
C THR A 88 21.50 15.60 12.03
N LEU A 89 20.58 14.83 11.42
CA LEU A 89 20.46 14.63 9.97
C LEU A 89 19.05 14.08 9.68
N GLU A 90 18.06 14.94 9.40
CA GLU A 90 17.70 15.45 8.05
C GLU A 90 17.53 14.32 7.02
N GLY A 91 16.30 14.19 6.45
CA GLY A 91 16.14 13.52 5.16
C GLY A 91 14.92 12.62 4.93
N TYR A 92 13.71 12.96 5.40
CA TYR A 92 12.49 12.39 4.76
C TYR A 92 12.19 13.16 3.47
N HIS A 93 12.83 12.75 2.37
CA HIS A 93 12.41 13.15 1.03
C HIS A 93 11.26 12.25 0.55
N ILE A 94 10.04 12.74 0.74
CA ILE A 94 8.86 12.22 0.07
C ILE A 94 8.87 12.82 -1.34
N TYR A 95 9.13 12.00 -2.35
CA TYR A 95 9.00 12.41 -3.75
C TYR A 95 7.50 12.57 -4.08
N LEU A 96 7.12 13.80 -4.44
CA LEU A 96 5.95 14.14 -5.25
C LEU A 96 6.42 14.37 -6.69
#